data_AF-W9YSJ7-F1
#
_entry.id   AF-W9YSJ7-F1
#
_cell.length_a   1.000
_cell.length_b   1.000
_cell.length_c   1.000
_cell.angle_alpha   90.00
_cell.angle_beta   90.00
_cell.angle_gamma   90.00
#
_symmetry.space_group_name_H-M   'P 1'
#
loop_
_entity.id
_entity.type
_entity.pdbx_description
1 polymer ?
#
loop_
_entity_poly.entity_id
_entity_poly.type
_entity_poly.pdbx_seq_one_letter_code
_entity_poly.pdbx_strand_id
1 'polypeptide(L)' 'VDTQDPFFEALLLKSLRLFVRWHPAQVRYCPTPDCPTIVPVTENGVVVTCPGCRAAICTTCQAVSHQGVSCDEIGAIRA' A
#
# COMPACT_ATOMS: atom_id res chain seq x y z
N VAL A 1 -19.74 22.97 4.36
CA VAL A 1 -18.96 22.05 5.22
C VAL A 1 -17.56 22.58 5.21
N ASP A 2 -17.10 23.11 6.34
CA ASP A 2 -15.74 23.65 6.45
C ASP A 2 -14.77 22.47 6.38
N THR A 3 -14.00 22.40 5.30
CA THR A 3 -13.01 21.34 5.08
C THR A 3 -11.76 21.52 5.94
N GLN A 4 -11.74 22.49 6.86
CA GLN A 4 -10.63 22.76 7.77
C GLN A 4 -10.91 22.38 9.23
N ASP A 5 -11.98 21.62 9.52
CA ASP A 5 -12.23 21.08 10.85
C ASP A 5 -11.23 19.95 11.18
N PRO A 6 -10.30 20.15 12.14
CA PRO A 6 -9.30 19.14 12.50
C PRO A 6 -9.92 17.84 13.02
N PHE A 7 -11.12 17.90 13.60
CA PHE A 7 -11.84 16.72 14.07
C PHE A 7 -12.34 15.87 12.90
N PHE A 8 -12.89 16.52 11.87
CA PHE A 8 -13.38 15.84 10.68
C PHE A 8 -12.25 15.12 9.94
N GLU A 9 -11.11 15.78 9.75
CA GLU A 9 -9.91 15.17 9.16
C GLU A 9 -9.39 13.98 9.98
N ALA A 10 -9.34 14.13 11.31
CA ALA A 10 -8.93 13.04 12.19
C ALA A 10 -9.87 11.82 12.09
N LEU A 11 -11.17 12.06 11.98
CA LEU A 11 -12.18 11.01 11.80
C LEU A 11 -12.02 10.30 10.44
N LEU A 12 -11.84 11.06 9.36
CA LEU A 12 -11.59 10.51 8.01
C LEU A 12 -10.34 9.64 7.97
N LEU A 13 -9.22 10.15 8.50
CA LEU A 13 -7.96 9.40 8.56
C LEU A 13 -8.10 8.11 9.38
N LYS A 14 -8.84 8.15 10.50
CA LYS A 14 -9.12 6.96 11.31
C LYS A 14 -9.97 5.95 10.55
N SER A 15 -11.02 6.41 9.86
CA SER A 15 -11.89 5.56 9.03
C SER A 15 -11.08 4.88 7.91
N LEU A 16 -10.25 5.64 7.19
CA LEU A 16 -9.39 5.12 6.13
C LEU A 16 -8.39 4.09 6.66
N ARG A 17 -7.72 4.36 7.78
CA ARG A 17 -6.78 3.41 8.42
C ARG A 17 -7.47 2.11 8.81
N LEU A 18 -8.69 2.18 9.32
CA LEU A 18 -9.50 1.00 9.63
C LEU A 18 -9.84 0.24 8.35
N PHE A 19 -10.29 0.92 7.30
CA PHE A 19 -10.59 0.29 6.01
C PHE A 19 -9.36 -0.49 5.49
N VAL A 20 -8.18 0.13 5.40
CA VAL A 20 -6.97 -0.57 4.94
C VAL A 20 -6.63 -1.79 5.81
N ARG A 21 -6.81 -1.68 7.13
CA ARG A 21 -6.57 -2.79 8.06
C ARG A 21 -7.53 -3.96 7.86
N TRP A 22 -8.81 -3.68 7.59
CA TRP A 22 -9.85 -4.72 7.43
C TRP A 22 -9.91 -5.32 6.01
N HIS A 23 -9.26 -4.70 5.02
CA HIS A 23 -9.24 -5.15 3.63
C HIS A 23 -7.83 -5.47 3.09
N PRO A 24 -7.00 -6.27 3.80
CA PRO A 24 -5.58 -6.47 3.45
C PRO A 24 -5.34 -7.27 2.15
N ALA A 25 -6.38 -7.91 1.62
CA ALA A 25 -6.38 -8.62 0.34
C ALA A 25 -6.79 -7.74 -0.85
N GLN A 26 -7.26 -6.51 -0.60
CA GLN A 26 -7.69 -5.56 -1.64
C GLN A 26 -6.74 -4.37 -1.74
N VAL A 27 -6.29 -3.86 -0.59
CA VAL A 27 -5.45 -2.66 -0.51
C VAL A 27 -4.43 -2.77 0.62
N ARG A 28 -3.26 -2.14 0.44
CA ARG A 28 -2.24 -1.96 1.48
C ARG A 28 -1.53 -0.62 1.35
N TYR A 29 -0.89 -0.19 2.43
CA TYR A 29 0.04 0.93 2.35
C TYR A 29 1.27 0.56 1.52
N CYS A 30 1.82 1.56 0.82
CA CYS A 30 3.09 1.45 0.14
C CYS A 30 4.17 0.94 1.13
N PRO A 31 4.99 -0.06 0.74
CA PRO A 31 6.01 -0.62 1.63
C PRO A 31 7.21 0.30 1.85
N THR A 32 7.32 1.39 1.08
CA THR A 32 8.39 2.38 1.23
C THR A 32 8.19 3.15 2.55
N PRO A 33 9.22 3.26 3.41
CA PRO A 33 9.15 4.05 4.64
C PRO A 33 8.61 5.46 4.38
N ASP A 34 7.78 5.95 5.30
CA ASP A 34 7.19 7.29 5.28
C ASP A 34 6.31 7.63 4.05
N CYS A 35 5.88 6.62 3.27
CA CYS A 35 4.94 6.81 2.16
C CYS A 35 3.50 6.42 2.57
N PRO A 36 2.57 7.38 2.76
CA PRO A 36 1.21 7.08 3.22
C PRO A 36 0.28 6.61 2.08
N THR A 37 0.79 6.48 0.85
CA THR A 37 0.00 6.10 -0.32
C THR A 37 -0.52 4.67 -0.17
N ILE A 38 -1.80 4.47 -0.49
CA ILE A 38 -2.43 3.15 -0.55
C ILE A 38 -2.34 2.63 -1.99
N VAL A 39 -1.94 1.37 -2.14
CA VAL A 39 -1.83 0.66 -3.42
C VAL A 39 -2.73 -0.57 -3.44
N PRO A 40 -3.21 -1.01 -4.61
CA PRO A 40 -4.03 -2.21 -4.72
C PRO A 40 -3.23 -3.49 -4.47
N VAL A 41 -3.93 -4.53 -4.04
CA VAL A 41 -3.45 -5.91 -3.97
C VAL A 41 -4.11 -6.70 -5.09
N THR A 42 -3.33 -7.47 -5.85
CA THR A 42 -3.85 -8.32 -6.94
C THR A 42 -3.05 -9.62 -7.00
N GLU A 43 -3.58 -10.66 -7.61
CA GLU A 43 -2.88 -11.95 -7.69
C GLU A 43 -1.94 -12.08 -8.91
N ASN A 44 -2.15 -11.27 -9.96
CA ASN A 44 -1.52 -11.45 -11.28
C ASN A 44 -0.11 -10.86 -11.45
N GLY A 45 0.60 -10.52 -10.37
CA GLY A 45 1.98 -10.02 -10.45
C GLY A 45 2.11 -8.65 -11.12
N VAL A 46 1.04 -7.85 -11.13
CA VAL A 46 1.05 -6.52 -11.73
C VAL A 46 2.02 -5.61 -10.96
N VAL A 47 2.74 -4.77 -11.68
CA VAL A 47 3.59 -3.74 -11.07
C VAL A 47 2.92 -2.39 -11.26
N VAL A 48 2.75 -1.65 -10.17
CA VAL A 48 2.22 -0.29 -10.18
C VAL A 48 3.29 0.70 -9.73
N THR A 49 3.32 1.87 -10.36
CA THR A 49 4.16 2.97 -9.89
C THR A 49 3.42 3.74 -8.82
N CYS A 50 3.99 3.81 -7.61
CA CYS A 50 3.40 4.58 -6.52
C CYS A 50 3.32 6.08 -6.89
N PRO A 51 2.16 6.74 -6.83
CA PRO A 51 2.06 8.17 -7.13
C PRO A 51 2.75 9.06 -6.09
N GLY A 52 2.92 8.58 -4.86
CA GLY A 52 3.56 9.35 -3.77
C GLY A 52 5.09 9.36 -3.84
N CYS A 53 5.71 8.17 -3.93
CA CYS A 53 7.18 8.04 -3.89
C CYS A 53 7.81 7.54 -5.20
N ARG A 54 7.01 7.24 -6.24
CA ARG A 54 7.46 6.70 -7.54
C ARG A 54 8.13 5.33 -7.51
N ALA A 55 8.17 4.66 -6.36
CA ALA A 55 8.61 3.27 -6.28
C ALA A 55 7.68 2.38 -7.14
N ALA A 56 8.28 1.48 -7.91
CA ALA A 56 7.56 0.40 -8.56
C ALA A 56 7.22 -0.66 -7.52
N ILE A 57 5.95 -1.01 -7.35
CA ILE A 57 5.45 -1.93 -6.33
C ILE A 57 4.80 -3.14 -6.99
N CYS A 58 5.19 -4.35 -6.58
CA CYS A 58 4.48 -5.56 -6.97
C CYS A 58 3.16 -5.65 -6.18
N THR A 59 2.04 -5.74 -6.88
CA THR A 59 0.71 -5.79 -6.25
C THR A 59 0.39 -7.15 -5.62
N THR A 60 1.15 -8.20 -5.93
CA THR A 60 1.00 -9.53 -5.32
C THR A 60 1.70 -9.62 -3.96
N CYS A 61 3.02 -9.43 -3.93
CA CYS A 61 3.81 -9.59 -2.70
C CYS A 61 3.99 -8.29 -1.90
N GLN A 62 3.56 -7.15 -2.46
CA GLN A 62 3.63 -5.83 -1.82
C GLN A 62 5.07 -5.45 -1.44
N ALA A 63 6.05 -5.84 -2.26
CA ALA A 63 7.44 -5.40 -2.19
C ALA A 63 7.73 -4.34 -3.26
N VAL A 64 8.78 -3.56 -3.04
CA VAL A 64 9.38 -2.77 -4.12
C VAL A 64 9.86 -3.75 -5.20
N SER A 65 9.58 -3.42 -6.47
CA SER A 65 9.71 -4.28 -7.64
C SER A 65 11.00 -5.10 -7.62
N HIS A 66 10.84 -6.39 -7.86
CA HIS A 66 11.85 -7.42 -7.66
C HIS A 66 12.08 -8.19 -8.97
N GLN A 67 12.54 -7.48 -10.01
CA GLN A 67 12.78 -8.08 -11.30
C GLN A 67 13.76 -9.27 -11.21
N GLY A 68 13.40 -10.38 -11.86
CA GLY A 68 14.20 -11.60 -11.86
C GLY A 68 14.09 -12.46 -10.60
N VAL A 69 13.26 -12.07 -9.63
CA VAL A 69 13.02 -12.80 -8.38
C VAL A 69 11.53 -13.07 -8.24
N SER A 70 11.16 -14.28 -7.82
CA SER A 70 9.77 -14.65 -7.56
C SER A 70 9.22 -13.98 -6.30
N CYS A 71 7.89 -13.90 -6.21
CA CYS A 71 7.23 -13.39 -4.99
C CYS A 71 7.57 -14.24 -3.75
N ASP A 72 7.72 -15.55 -3.93
CA ASP A 72 8.02 -16.50 -2.84
C ASP A 72 9.43 -16.27 -2.27
N GLU A 73 10.42 -16.07 -3.14
CA GLU A 73 11.80 -15.75 -2.74
C GLU A 73 11.87 -14.42 -1.98
N ILE A 74 11.14 -13.39 -2.43
CA ILE A 74 11.04 -12.12 -1.70
C ILE A 74 10.32 -12.29 -0.36
N GLY A 75 9.28 -13.12 -0.32
CA GLY A 75 8.56 -13.45 0.92
C GLY A 75 9.49 -14.05 1.97
N ALA A 76 10.39 -14.96 1.56
CA ALA A 76 11.36 -15.59 2.45
C ALA A 76 12.42 -14.62 2.99
N ILE A 77 12.79 -13.58 2.25
CA ILE A 77 13.77 -12.56 2.68
C ILE A 77 13.16 -11.58 3.70
N ARG A 78 11.83 -11.36 3.65
CA ARG A 78 11.14 -10.35 4.48
C ARG A 78 10.47 -10.93 5.74
N ALA A 79 10.45 -12.25 5.90
CA ALA A 79 9.90 -12.94 7.06
C ALA A 79 10.82 -12.78 8.29
#